data_AF-A0A661XPJ8-F1
#
_entry.id   AF-A0A661XPJ8-F1
#
_cell.length_a   1.000
_cell.length_b   1.000
_cell.length_c   1.000
_cell.angle_alpha   90.00
_cell.angle_beta   90.00
_cell.angle_gamma   90.00
#
_symmetry.space_group_name_H-M   'P 1'
#
loop_
_entity.id
_entity.type
_entity.pdbx_description
1 polymer ?
#
loop_
_entity_poly.entity_id
_entity_poly.type
_entity_poly.pdbx_seq_one_letter_code
_entity_poly.pdbx_strand_id
1 'polypeptide(L)'
;MDKILIAFANSKEDELQNLRKEDEELNSLLVRALSDYYTIIPDSNATKDSLGRKIRENEDDICLFLYSGHAGSDELLLDDKKAGADGLAALLGGCPKLKLVFLNGCNTKGHVERLQEVGVPVIIATNDFIGDEKAFLFSTVFFEKLASLSTIERAFEEAKKAVWSDERNIDIHRGLSGDWLTGGNKEDDLWGLFTSTEKEEVLKWKLKRATVVDPNFEPNVLLRNALVEGLAKYSKDARRIVENEANGDICSDRKKQNIIFDALLEPIGNHFGKLMINESENSVYSRLGLGRLRQLLFAYNAMTELIALVFMSQLWELAAKESIELTEEELNKIRQFLVTTEKGSEKFDYTRLIHTVRLILSRYGVEYFVSELEELSQAYEENTELKEGVGFLEDVKSQLVDGAVTENDAAPLCALAEKSLATFVKETGFLSNYDLMSIKRVDVYKYRHIQKARFKYKYATFEQSSGGPGDEIETRSFIMDDQSVLITKPDSDGEYLNLSPFVIDENAFDEMASLDSLLAFRFYDQSTGIYHFKSFYRPKDPLEEIEENGKLKIIADQYEAFAKLIFNKSMGEL
;
A
#
# COMPACT_ATOMS: atom_id res chain seq x y z
N MET A 1 -3.13 -2.14 -32.30
CA MET A 1 -2.80 -2.08 -30.86
C MET A 1 -4.07 -1.57 -30.22
N ASP A 2 -4.52 -2.16 -29.11
CA ASP A 2 -5.81 -1.73 -28.54
C ASP A 2 -5.66 -0.28 -28.02
N LYS A 3 -6.74 0.51 -28.08
CA LYS A 3 -6.70 1.96 -27.85
C LYS A 3 -7.65 2.40 -26.76
N ILE A 4 -7.22 3.40 -26.00
CA ILE A 4 -7.98 4.03 -24.91
C ILE A 4 -8.22 5.47 -25.33
N LEU A 5 -9.49 5.85 -25.53
CA LEU A 5 -9.89 7.21 -25.85
C LEU A 5 -10.41 7.89 -24.59
N ILE A 6 -9.73 8.94 -24.15
CA ILE A 6 -10.15 9.78 -23.02
C ILE A 6 -10.52 11.17 -23.55
N ALA A 7 -11.72 11.64 -23.25
CA ALA A 7 -12.25 12.91 -23.74
C ALA A 7 -12.73 13.77 -22.57
N PHE A 8 -12.28 15.02 -22.54
CA PHE A 8 -12.62 16.01 -21.52
C PHE A 8 -13.23 17.23 -22.20
N ALA A 9 -14.33 17.74 -21.68
CA ALA A 9 -14.95 18.97 -22.17
C ALA A 9 -15.27 19.91 -21.02
N ASN A 10 -14.68 21.10 -21.04
CA ASN A 10 -14.80 22.09 -19.97
C ASN A 10 -15.40 23.39 -20.53
N SER A 11 -16.70 23.57 -20.31
CA SER A 11 -17.43 24.73 -20.80
C SER A 11 -16.91 26.01 -20.15
N LYS A 12 -16.49 26.99 -20.96
CA LYS A 12 -16.05 28.32 -20.50
C LYS A 12 -17.17 29.14 -19.84
N GLU A 13 -18.42 28.71 -19.97
CA GLU A 13 -19.57 29.34 -19.31
C GLU A 13 -19.81 28.78 -17.90
N ASP A 14 -19.26 27.60 -17.57
CA ASP A 14 -19.41 26.91 -16.28
C ASP A 14 -18.19 25.99 -16.05
N GLU A 15 -17.04 26.57 -15.72
CA GLU A 15 -15.77 25.84 -15.67
C GLU A 15 -15.67 24.93 -14.42
N LEU A 16 -15.49 23.63 -14.66
CA LEU A 16 -15.17 22.63 -13.64
C LEU A 16 -13.68 22.75 -13.28
N GLN A 17 -13.38 22.98 -11.99
CA GLN A 17 -12.05 23.37 -11.53
C GLN A 17 -11.08 22.20 -11.42
N ASN A 18 -11.58 21.02 -11.03
CA ASN A 18 -10.79 19.80 -10.92
C ASN A 18 -10.75 19.02 -12.23
N LEU A 19 -11.70 19.18 -13.15
CA LEU A 19 -11.70 18.53 -14.47
C LEU A 19 -10.38 18.70 -15.26
N ARG A 20 -9.71 19.85 -15.15
CA ARG A 20 -8.38 20.03 -15.76
C ARG A 20 -7.29 19.20 -15.07
N LYS A 21 -7.35 19.07 -13.74
CA LYS A 21 -6.45 18.17 -12.99
C LYS A 21 -6.73 16.72 -13.34
N GLU A 22 -8.00 16.36 -13.50
CA GLU A 22 -8.43 15.02 -13.95
C GLU A 22 -7.81 14.66 -15.30
N ASP A 23 -7.85 15.55 -16.31
CA ASP A 23 -7.21 15.33 -17.61
C ASP A 23 -5.67 15.20 -17.48
N GLU A 24 -5.02 16.15 -16.80
CA GLU A 24 -3.56 16.15 -16.63
C GLU A 24 -3.08 14.89 -15.87
N GLU A 25 -3.79 14.46 -14.82
CA GLU A 25 -3.45 13.29 -14.00
C GLU A 25 -3.79 11.96 -14.69
N LEU A 26 -5.00 11.80 -15.25
CA LEU A 26 -5.38 10.56 -15.94
C LEU A 26 -4.57 10.34 -17.21
N ASN A 27 -4.27 11.38 -17.99
CA ASN A 27 -3.42 11.25 -19.16
C ASN A 27 -1.97 10.86 -18.76
N SER A 28 -1.42 11.48 -17.71
CA SER A 28 -0.09 11.13 -17.18
C SER A 28 -0.02 9.70 -16.66
N LEU A 29 -0.99 9.30 -15.83
CA LEU A 29 -1.17 7.94 -15.31
C LEU A 29 -1.25 6.92 -16.44
N LEU A 30 -2.19 7.09 -17.38
CA LEU A 30 -2.43 6.11 -18.44
C LEU A 30 -1.24 6.02 -19.42
N VAL A 31 -0.59 7.14 -19.76
CA VAL A 31 0.63 7.10 -20.58
C VAL A 31 1.75 6.36 -19.84
N ARG A 32 2.08 6.75 -18.60
CA ARG A 32 3.14 6.12 -17.80
C ARG A 32 2.90 4.64 -17.53
N ALA A 33 1.66 4.26 -17.25
CA ALA A 33 1.30 2.92 -16.79
C ALA A 33 1.02 1.91 -17.92
N LEU A 34 0.72 2.39 -19.15
CA LEU A 34 0.13 1.58 -20.23
C LEU A 34 0.66 1.87 -21.65
N SER A 35 1.54 2.85 -21.90
CA SER A 35 2.00 3.21 -23.27
C SER A 35 2.55 2.04 -24.08
N ASP A 36 3.15 1.06 -23.41
CA ASP A 36 3.77 -0.11 -24.04
C ASP A 36 2.74 -1.13 -24.54
N TYR A 37 1.47 -1.01 -24.11
CA TYR A 37 0.40 -1.98 -24.37
C TYR A 37 -0.82 -1.36 -25.08
N TYR A 38 -1.08 -0.07 -24.83
CA TYR A 38 -2.19 0.69 -25.37
C TYR A 38 -1.74 1.99 -26.01
N THR A 39 -2.39 2.40 -27.11
CA THR A 39 -2.29 3.80 -27.56
C THR A 39 -3.32 4.62 -26.80
N ILE A 40 -2.85 5.57 -25.99
CA ILE A 40 -3.69 6.56 -25.31
C ILE A 40 -4.02 7.67 -26.32
N ILE A 41 -5.30 7.99 -26.48
CA ILE A 41 -5.81 9.06 -27.34
C ILE A 41 -6.46 10.11 -26.44
N PRO A 42 -5.75 11.18 -26.05
CA PRO A 42 -6.34 12.28 -25.28
C PRO A 42 -7.16 13.22 -26.19
N ASP A 43 -8.30 13.69 -25.70
CA ASP A 43 -9.11 14.79 -26.25
C ASP A 43 -9.49 15.79 -25.15
N SER A 44 -8.50 16.49 -24.60
CA SER A 44 -8.58 17.46 -23.50
C SER A 44 -9.54 18.66 -23.71
N ASN A 45 -10.01 18.89 -24.93
CA ASN A 45 -10.89 19.99 -25.34
C ASN A 45 -11.89 19.41 -26.36
N ALA A 46 -12.64 18.40 -25.92
CA ALA A 46 -13.48 17.58 -26.78
C ALA A 46 -14.59 18.42 -27.41
N THR A 47 -14.66 18.37 -28.74
CA THR A 47 -15.70 18.97 -29.58
C THR A 47 -16.45 17.87 -30.32
N LYS A 48 -17.64 18.18 -30.87
CA LYS A 48 -18.41 17.22 -31.65
C LYS A 48 -17.65 16.69 -32.87
N ASP A 49 -16.82 17.52 -33.49
CA ASP A 49 -15.96 17.10 -34.60
C ASP A 49 -14.76 16.25 -34.12
N SER A 50 -14.01 16.72 -33.11
CA SER A 50 -12.83 15.99 -32.61
C SER A 50 -13.19 14.62 -32.07
N LEU A 51 -14.25 14.52 -31.25
CA LEU A 51 -14.73 13.27 -30.67
C LEU A 51 -15.20 12.30 -31.76
N GLY A 52 -16.09 12.75 -32.65
CA GLY A 52 -16.62 11.92 -33.72
C GLY A 52 -15.54 11.46 -34.69
N ARG A 53 -14.56 12.32 -34.99
CA ARG A 53 -13.41 11.99 -35.83
C ARG A 53 -12.48 10.99 -35.15
N LYS A 54 -12.12 11.21 -33.87
CA LYS A 54 -11.26 10.29 -33.10
C LYS A 54 -11.86 8.91 -32.94
N ILE A 55 -13.17 8.78 -32.74
CA ILE A 55 -13.84 7.48 -32.70
C ILE A 55 -13.71 6.77 -34.06
N ARG A 56 -14.10 7.43 -35.17
CA ARG A 56 -14.03 6.83 -36.53
C ARG A 56 -12.61 6.48 -37.00
N GLU A 57 -11.61 7.32 -36.68
CA GLU A 57 -10.20 7.07 -37.00
C GLU A 57 -9.61 5.86 -36.26
N ASN A 58 -10.29 5.37 -35.20
CA ASN A 58 -9.78 4.34 -34.30
C ASN A 58 -10.81 3.21 -34.04
N GLU A 59 -11.87 3.14 -34.83
CA GLU A 59 -13.07 2.33 -34.62
C GLU A 59 -12.76 0.86 -34.30
N ASP A 60 -11.92 0.21 -35.13
CA ASP A 60 -11.50 -1.19 -34.99
C ASP A 60 -10.69 -1.51 -33.72
N ASP A 61 -10.10 -0.49 -33.06
CA ASP A 61 -9.09 -0.66 -32.02
C ASP A 61 -9.51 -0.13 -30.63
N ILE A 62 -10.52 0.73 -30.53
CA ILE A 62 -10.97 1.28 -29.22
C ILE A 62 -11.51 0.15 -28.34
N CYS A 63 -10.90 -0.02 -27.15
CA CYS A 63 -11.36 -0.96 -26.13
C CYS A 63 -11.97 -0.27 -24.89
N LEU A 64 -11.63 1.00 -24.65
CA LEU A 64 -12.14 1.80 -23.54
C LEU A 64 -12.40 3.23 -24.03
N PHE A 65 -13.58 3.76 -23.71
CA PHE A 65 -13.93 5.17 -23.91
C PHE A 65 -14.29 5.83 -22.57
N LEU A 66 -13.61 6.94 -22.24
CA LEU A 66 -13.95 7.84 -21.15
C LEU A 66 -14.44 9.17 -21.73
N TYR A 67 -15.53 9.69 -21.16
CA TYR A 67 -15.88 11.09 -21.21
C TYR A 67 -15.95 11.64 -19.79
N SER A 68 -15.31 12.77 -19.51
CA SER A 68 -15.52 13.56 -18.30
C SER A 68 -15.90 15.01 -18.62
N GLY A 69 -16.82 15.58 -17.86
CA GLY A 69 -17.33 16.94 -18.04
C GLY A 69 -18.84 17.05 -17.82
N HIS A 70 -19.40 18.19 -18.23
CA HIS A 70 -20.83 18.48 -18.05
C HIS A 70 -21.73 17.55 -18.88
N ALA A 71 -22.74 16.98 -18.25
CA ALA A 71 -23.67 16.07 -18.90
C ALA A 71 -25.10 16.20 -18.37
N GLY A 72 -26.03 15.58 -19.08
CA GLY A 72 -27.37 15.30 -18.62
C GLY A 72 -27.90 14.00 -19.23
N SER A 73 -29.15 13.67 -18.91
CA SER A 73 -29.76 12.36 -19.21
C SER A 73 -29.80 11.98 -20.69
N ASP A 74 -29.71 12.95 -21.61
CA ASP A 74 -29.85 12.70 -23.05
C ASP A 74 -28.69 13.27 -23.89
N GLU A 75 -27.75 13.97 -23.25
CA GLU A 75 -26.71 14.74 -23.94
C GLU A 75 -25.45 14.93 -23.09
N LEU A 76 -24.29 14.93 -23.76
CA LEU A 76 -23.01 15.39 -23.21
C LEU A 76 -22.74 16.82 -23.69
N LEU A 77 -22.19 17.69 -22.85
CA LEU A 77 -21.82 19.05 -23.24
C LEU A 77 -20.35 19.05 -23.67
N LEU A 78 -20.13 19.19 -24.98
CA LEU A 78 -18.79 19.34 -25.55
C LEU A 78 -18.44 20.84 -25.68
N ASP A 79 -17.15 21.16 -25.82
CA ASP A 79 -16.63 22.54 -25.83
C ASP A 79 -17.29 23.44 -26.90
N ASP A 80 -17.77 22.86 -28.00
CA ASP A 80 -18.49 23.59 -29.04
C ASP A 80 -20.02 23.49 -28.93
N LYS A 81 -20.54 22.29 -28.66
CA LYS A 81 -21.96 21.92 -28.78
C LYS A 81 -22.31 20.69 -27.96
N LYS A 82 -23.62 20.48 -27.77
CA LYS A 82 -24.15 19.26 -27.16
C LYS A 82 -24.10 18.06 -28.11
N ALA A 83 -23.76 16.89 -27.58
CA ALA A 83 -23.75 15.60 -28.27
C ALA A 83 -24.82 14.67 -27.65
N GLY A 84 -25.89 14.40 -28.41
CA GLY A 84 -27.00 13.57 -27.96
C GLY A 84 -26.66 12.08 -27.85
N ALA A 85 -27.29 11.40 -26.91
CA ALA A 85 -27.04 10.00 -26.55
C ALA A 85 -27.13 9.04 -27.75
N ASP A 86 -28.13 9.19 -28.62
CA ASP A 86 -28.30 8.33 -29.81
C ASP A 86 -27.08 8.39 -30.76
N GLY A 87 -26.53 9.59 -30.95
CA GLY A 87 -25.38 9.80 -31.83
C GLY A 87 -24.08 9.27 -31.25
N LEU A 88 -23.92 9.33 -29.92
CA LEU A 88 -22.79 8.74 -29.22
C LEU A 88 -22.87 7.21 -29.24
N ALA A 89 -24.05 6.64 -28.95
CA ALA A 89 -24.29 5.20 -29.01
C ALA A 89 -24.04 4.66 -30.43
N ALA A 90 -24.55 5.32 -31.47
CA ALA A 90 -24.29 4.91 -32.86
C ALA A 90 -22.79 4.90 -33.24
N LEU A 91 -21.98 5.81 -32.69
CA LEU A 91 -20.53 5.82 -32.92
C LEU A 91 -19.82 4.71 -32.13
N LEU A 92 -20.15 4.55 -30.84
CA LEU A 92 -19.49 3.58 -29.96
C LEU A 92 -19.90 2.12 -30.24
N GLY A 93 -21.14 1.89 -30.71
CA GLY A 93 -21.61 0.60 -31.20
C GLY A 93 -20.89 0.12 -32.46
N GLY A 94 -20.22 1.03 -33.19
CA GLY A 94 -19.32 0.68 -34.29
C GLY A 94 -18.01 0.05 -33.83
N CYS A 95 -17.58 0.21 -32.58
CA CYS A 95 -16.27 -0.23 -32.09
C CYS A 95 -16.28 -1.71 -31.64
N PRO A 96 -15.80 -2.69 -32.44
CA PRO A 96 -15.98 -4.12 -32.15
C PRO A 96 -15.18 -4.61 -30.94
N LYS A 97 -14.17 -3.86 -30.50
CA LYS A 97 -13.33 -4.20 -29.34
C LYS A 97 -13.79 -3.55 -28.03
N LEU A 98 -14.74 -2.61 -28.07
CA LEU A 98 -15.15 -1.83 -26.91
C LEU A 98 -15.61 -2.74 -25.76
N LYS A 99 -15.04 -2.52 -24.58
CA LYS A 99 -15.35 -3.26 -23.33
C LYS A 99 -16.03 -2.37 -22.32
N LEU A 100 -15.54 -1.14 -22.17
CA LEU A 100 -15.99 -0.19 -21.17
C LEU A 100 -16.24 1.20 -21.78
N VAL A 101 -17.40 1.75 -21.44
CA VAL A 101 -17.72 3.17 -21.58
C VAL A 101 -17.85 3.77 -20.18
N PHE A 102 -17.15 4.86 -19.89
CA PHE A 102 -17.26 5.58 -18.62
C PHE A 102 -17.69 7.02 -18.92
N LEU A 103 -18.87 7.41 -18.43
CA LEU A 103 -19.45 8.75 -18.56
C LEU A 103 -19.40 9.48 -17.21
N ASN A 104 -18.26 10.10 -16.90
CA ASN A 104 -18.00 10.86 -15.68
C ASN A 104 -18.56 12.30 -15.78
N GLY A 105 -19.89 12.40 -15.82
CA GLY A 105 -20.61 13.66 -15.82
C GLY A 105 -21.94 13.50 -15.08
N CYS A 106 -22.61 14.60 -14.75
CA CYS A 106 -23.87 14.55 -13.99
C CYS A 106 -25.01 13.84 -14.76
N ASN A 107 -25.83 13.05 -14.05
CA ASN A 107 -27.04 12.41 -14.57
C ASN A 107 -26.86 11.67 -15.92
N THR A 108 -25.79 10.88 -16.09
CA THR A 108 -25.51 10.17 -17.36
C THR A 108 -26.28 8.86 -17.53
N LYS A 109 -27.08 8.43 -16.55
CA LYS A 109 -27.88 7.18 -16.60
C LYS A 109 -28.75 7.03 -17.85
N GLY A 110 -29.34 8.11 -18.37
CA GLY A 110 -30.21 8.05 -19.56
C GLY A 110 -29.50 7.71 -20.89
N HIS A 111 -28.16 7.66 -20.89
CA HIS A 111 -27.37 7.12 -22.00
C HIS A 111 -27.25 5.59 -21.96
N VAL A 112 -27.45 4.96 -20.79
CA VAL A 112 -27.17 3.53 -20.55
C VAL A 112 -28.00 2.63 -21.46
N GLU A 113 -29.31 2.86 -21.56
CA GLU A 113 -30.23 2.02 -22.37
C GLU A 113 -29.76 1.93 -23.83
N ARG A 114 -29.49 3.08 -24.45
CA ARG A 114 -29.01 3.19 -25.85
C ARG A 114 -27.65 2.55 -26.05
N LEU A 115 -26.73 2.71 -25.09
CA LEU A 115 -25.42 2.07 -25.14
C LEU A 115 -25.53 0.55 -25.00
N GLN A 116 -26.48 0.04 -24.21
CA GLN A 116 -26.79 -1.39 -24.12
C GLN A 116 -27.44 -1.92 -25.40
N GLU A 117 -28.37 -1.19 -26.01
CA GLU A 117 -29.02 -1.55 -27.29
C GLU A 117 -28.02 -1.72 -28.44
N VAL A 118 -27.02 -0.84 -28.55
CA VAL A 118 -25.94 -0.96 -29.55
C VAL A 118 -24.85 -1.96 -29.13
N GLY A 119 -24.99 -2.60 -27.97
CA GLY A 119 -24.15 -3.71 -27.55
C GLY A 119 -22.88 -3.37 -26.78
N VAL A 120 -22.75 -2.17 -26.20
CA VAL A 120 -21.65 -1.86 -25.26
C VAL A 120 -21.67 -2.84 -24.07
N PRO A 121 -20.56 -3.52 -23.72
CA PRO A 121 -20.60 -4.56 -22.68
C PRO A 121 -20.74 -4.05 -21.25
N VAL A 122 -19.99 -3.00 -20.89
CA VAL A 122 -20.00 -2.41 -19.55
C VAL A 122 -20.03 -0.89 -19.68
N ILE A 123 -20.88 -0.25 -18.89
CA ILE A 123 -21.08 1.20 -18.85
C ILE A 123 -21.01 1.65 -17.40
N ILE A 124 -20.14 2.63 -17.10
CA ILE A 124 -20.16 3.37 -15.84
C ILE A 124 -20.84 4.71 -16.12
N ALA A 125 -21.90 5.01 -15.39
CA ALA A 125 -22.70 6.22 -15.52
C ALA A 125 -23.23 6.68 -14.15
N THR A 126 -23.67 7.93 -14.06
CA THR A 126 -24.12 8.56 -12.81
C THR A 126 -25.63 8.65 -12.76
N ASN A 127 -26.19 8.56 -11.56
CA ASN A 127 -27.64 8.65 -11.35
C ASN A 127 -28.14 10.07 -11.06
N ASP A 128 -27.27 10.97 -10.58
CA ASP A 128 -27.63 12.31 -10.13
C ASP A 128 -26.45 13.31 -10.32
N PHE A 129 -26.53 14.49 -9.72
CA PHE A 129 -25.45 15.46 -9.61
C PHE A 129 -24.27 14.90 -8.81
N ILE A 130 -23.09 14.88 -9.46
CA ILE A 130 -21.82 14.52 -8.84
C ILE A 130 -20.95 15.77 -8.69
N GLY A 131 -20.45 16.03 -7.48
CA GLY A 131 -19.55 17.16 -7.24
C GLY A 131 -18.20 16.96 -7.93
N ASP A 132 -17.65 18.02 -8.52
CA ASP A 132 -16.40 18.06 -9.30
C ASP A 132 -15.21 17.35 -8.59
N GLU A 133 -15.04 17.58 -7.29
CA GLU A 133 -14.02 16.91 -6.47
C GLU A 133 -14.26 15.39 -6.31
N LYS A 134 -15.51 14.97 -6.10
CA LYS A 134 -15.89 13.55 -6.05
C LYS A 134 -15.73 12.87 -7.41
N ALA A 135 -16.01 13.60 -8.49
CA ALA A 135 -15.85 13.10 -9.86
C ALA A 135 -14.39 12.82 -10.22
N PHE A 136 -13.51 13.77 -9.88
CA PHE A 136 -12.07 13.64 -9.99
C PHE A 136 -11.51 12.48 -9.14
N LEU A 137 -11.86 12.42 -7.84
CA LEU A 137 -11.40 11.36 -6.94
C LEU A 137 -11.84 9.97 -7.43
N PHE A 138 -13.09 9.83 -7.88
CA PHE A 138 -13.63 8.58 -8.38
C PHE A 138 -12.84 8.06 -9.59
N SER A 139 -12.65 8.91 -10.61
CA SER A 139 -12.02 8.47 -11.86
C SER A 139 -10.53 8.22 -11.69
N THR A 140 -9.82 9.04 -10.91
CA THR A 140 -8.41 8.81 -10.56
C THR A 140 -8.23 7.45 -9.91
N VAL A 141 -8.98 7.14 -8.83
CA VAL A 141 -8.87 5.84 -8.15
C VAL A 141 -9.30 4.68 -9.06
N PHE A 142 -10.36 4.86 -9.86
CA PHE A 142 -10.80 3.84 -10.82
C PHE A 142 -9.69 3.48 -11.81
N PHE A 143 -9.06 4.47 -12.44
CA PHE A 143 -8.00 4.21 -13.43
C PHE A 143 -6.69 3.76 -12.79
N GLU A 144 -6.33 4.21 -11.59
CA GLU A 144 -5.19 3.67 -10.82
C GLU A 144 -5.36 2.16 -10.59
N LYS A 145 -6.54 1.73 -10.11
CA LYS A 145 -6.84 0.33 -9.84
C LYS A 145 -6.91 -0.51 -11.11
N LEU A 146 -7.53 0.00 -12.17
CA LEU A 146 -7.63 -0.68 -13.45
C LEU A 146 -6.25 -0.84 -14.13
N ALA A 147 -5.38 0.18 -14.05
CA ALA A 147 -4.00 0.11 -14.51
C ALA A 147 -3.17 -0.91 -13.69
N SER A 148 -3.44 -1.02 -12.38
CA SER A 148 -2.85 -2.02 -11.47
C SER A 148 -3.47 -3.42 -11.57
N LEU A 149 -3.96 -3.80 -12.76
CA LEU A 149 -4.48 -5.14 -13.08
C LEU A 149 -5.71 -5.57 -12.25
N SER A 150 -6.46 -4.62 -11.68
CA SER A 150 -7.80 -4.92 -11.15
C SER A 150 -8.79 -5.22 -12.27
N THR A 151 -9.85 -5.93 -11.94
CA THR A 151 -11.02 -6.07 -12.83
C THR A 151 -11.81 -4.76 -12.87
N ILE A 152 -12.67 -4.54 -13.88
CA ILE A 152 -13.56 -3.37 -13.93
C ILE A 152 -14.41 -3.29 -12.64
N GLU A 153 -14.99 -4.42 -12.23
CA GLU A 153 -15.78 -4.53 -11.00
C GLU A 153 -15.00 -4.10 -9.76
N ARG A 154 -13.78 -4.64 -9.55
CA ARG A 154 -12.94 -4.30 -8.40
C ARG A 154 -12.49 -2.84 -8.43
N ALA A 155 -12.13 -2.32 -9.60
CA ALA A 155 -11.74 -0.92 -9.76
C ALA A 155 -12.91 0.03 -9.43
N PHE A 156 -14.13 -0.32 -9.85
CA PHE A 156 -15.35 0.42 -9.54
C PHE A 156 -15.68 0.42 -8.05
N GLU A 157 -15.63 -0.75 -7.39
CA GLU A 157 -15.89 -0.86 -5.95
C GLU A 157 -14.86 -0.13 -5.08
N GLU A 158 -13.57 -0.17 -5.45
CA GLU A 158 -12.54 0.61 -4.74
C GLU A 158 -12.70 2.13 -4.98
N ALA A 159 -13.11 2.57 -6.17
CA ALA A 159 -13.42 3.97 -6.45
C ALA A 159 -14.64 4.47 -5.65
N LYS A 160 -15.72 3.68 -5.56
CA LYS A 160 -16.88 3.98 -4.70
C LYS A 160 -16.44 4.15 -3.24
N LYS A 161 -15.66 3.20 -2.70
CA LYS A 161 -15.12 3.27 -1.33
C LYS A 161 -14.26 4.51 -1.07
N ALA A 162 -13.42 4.92 -2.01
CA ALA A 162 -12.58 6.10 -1.85
C ALA A 162 -13.40 7.37 -1.67
N VAL A 163 -14.42 7.57 -2.52
CA VAL A 163 -15.30 8.76 -2.45
C VAL A 163 -16.13 8.81 -1.16
N TRP A 164 -16.52 7.67 -0.60
CA TRP A 164 -17.22 7.61 0.70
C TRP A 164 -16.30 7.70 1.91
N SER A 165 -15.03 7.32 1.77
CA SER A 165 -14.04 7.45 2.86
C SER A 165 -13.55 8.89 3.02
N ASP A 166 -13.75 9.74 1.99
CA ASP A 166 -13.31 11.13 1.95
C ASP A 166 -14.42 12.14 2.34
N GLU A 167 -15.28 11.80 3.29
CA GLU A 167 -16.34 12.71 3.81
C GLU A 167 -15.78 13.84 4.72
N ARG A 168 -14.73 14.51 4.25
CA ARG A 168 -14.26 15.78 4.80
C ARG A 168 -15.14 16.92 4.29
N ASN A 169 -16.06 17.41 5.13
CA ASN A 169 -16.85 18.66 4.98
C ASN A 169 -17.65 18.88 3.67
N ILE A 170 -18.99 18.99 3.77
CA ILE A 170 -19.83 20.07 3.17
C ILE A 170 -21.34 19.77 3.40
N ASP A 171 -22.16 20.83 3.49
CA ASP A 171 -23.57 20.82 3.90
C ASP A 171 -24.55 19.96 3.06
N ILE A 172 -25.48 19.30 3.77
CA ILE A 172 -26.53 18.44 3.19
C ILE A 172 -27.79 19.25 2.86
N HIS A 173 -28.07 19.47 1.56
CA HIS A 173 -29.37 19.97 1.09
C HIS A 173 -30.36 18.82 0.84
N ARG A 174 -31.26 18.56 1.80
CA ARG A 174 -32.30 17.51 1.74
C ARG A 174 -33.42 17.81 0.72
N GLY A 175 -33.75 16.82 -0.13
CA GLY A 175 -34.90 16.82 -1.06
C GLY A 175 -35.70 15.49 -1.10
N LEU A 176 -36.97 15.52 -1.54
CA LEU A 176 -37.98 14.45 -1.46
C LEU A 176 -38.75 14.33 -2.80
N SER A 177 -39.30 13.21 -3.29
CA SER A 177 -39.32 11.76 -2.95
C SER A 177 -39.92 11.00 -4.16
N GLY A 178 -39.98 9.66 -4.29
CA GLY A 178 -39.62 8.53 -3.42
C GLY A 178 -40.32 7.23 -3.88
N ASP A 179 -39.80 6.06 -3.49
CA ASP A 179 -40.18 4.68 -3.87
C ASP A 179 -40.05 4.31 -5.37
N TRP A 180 -39.59 3.11 -5.79
CA TRP A 180 -39.73 1.78 -5.16
C TRP A 180 -38.52 0.83 -5.39
N LEU A 181 -38.20 0.01 -4.37
CA LEU A 181 -37.60 -1.36 -4.40
C LEU A 181 -36.33 -1.57 -5.28
N THR A 182 -35.13 -1.84 -4.74
CA THR A 182 -34.74 -2.57 -3.52
C THR A 182 -33.91 -1.74 -2.53
N GLY A 183 -33.82 -2.18 -1.27
CA GLY A 183 -33.29 -1.36 -0.17
C GLY A 183 -31.78 -1.06 -0.24
N GLY A 184 -31.48 0.21 -0.51
CA GLY A 184 -30.31 0.98 -0.09
C GLY A 184 -30.77 2.38 0.35
N ASN A 185 -29.96 3.16 1.05
CA ASN A 185 -30.26 4.56 1.33
C ASN A 185 -30.35 5.36 0.02
N LYS A 186 -31.08 6.48 0.05
CA LYS A 186 -31.28 7.35 -1.12
C LYS A 186 -30.01 8.01 -1.67
N GLU A 187 -28.88 7.88 -0.96
CA GLU A 187 -27.58 8.45 -1.32
C GLU A 187 -26.58 7.36 -1.79
N ASP A 188 -26.95 6.08 -1.80
CA ASP A 188 -26.03 4.93 -1.96
C ASP A 188 -25.48 4.69 -3.40
N ASP A 189 -26.01 5.35 -4.43
CA ASP A 189 -25.63 5.10 -5.82
C ASP A 189 -25.49 6.40 -6.63
N LEU A 190 -24.45 7.20 -6.36
CA LEU A 190 -24.07 8.31 -7.25
C LEU A 190 -23.55 7.80 -8.61
N TRP A 191 -22.69 6.76 -8.59
CA TRP A 191 -22.24 6.02 -9.78
C TRP A 191 -22.86 4.62 -9.80
N GLY A 192 -23.28 4.17 -10.97
CA GLY A 192 -23.74 2.81 -11.25
C GLY A 192 -22.87 2.10 -12.29
N LEU A 193 -22.71 0.79 -12.10
CA LEU A 193 -22.01 -0.11 -13.01
C LEU A 193 -23.05 -0.96 -13.75
N PHE A 194 -23.23 -0.70 -15.04
CA PHE A 194 -24.28 -1.30 -15.86
C PHE A 194 -23.68 -2.29 -16.86
N THR A 195 -24.21 -3.51 -16.90
CA THR A 195 -23.88 -4.53 -17.89
C THR A 195 -25.14 -5.29 -18.30
N SER A 196 -25.11 -6.02 -19.41
CA SER A 196 -26.17 -6.99 -19.73
C SER A 196 -25.82 -8.36 -19.18
N THR A 197 -26.82 -9.15 -18.79
CA THR A 197 -26.64 -10.49 -18.19
C THR A 197 -25.84 -11.46 -19.09
N GLU A 198 -25.85 -11.24 -20.40
CA GLU A 198 -25.06 -12.01 -21.38
C GLU A 198 -23.56 -11.63 -21.41
N LYS A 199 -23.17 -10.55 -20.73
CA LYS A 199 -21.84 -9.93 -20.79
C LYS A 199 -21.19 -9.71 -19.42
N GLU A 200 -21.75 -10.26 -18.33
CA GLU A 200 -21.20 -10.16 -16.97
C GLU A 200 -19.74 -10.62 -16.85
N GLU A 201 -19.28 -11.58 -17.67
CA GLU A 201 -17.86 -11.98 -17.70
C GLU A 201 -16.90 -10.83 -18.10
N VAL A 202 -17.40 -9.76 -18.74
CA VAL A 202 -16.61 -8.57 -19.04
C VAL A 202 -16.38 -7.69 -17.79
N LEU A 203 -17.17 -7.83 -16.73
CA LEU A 203 -16.88 -7.19 -15.43
C LEU A 203 -15.55 -7.67 -14.84
N LYS A 204 -15.17 -8.92 -15.13
CA LYS A 204 -13.89 -9.54 -14.75
C LYS A 204 -12.75 -9.22 -15.72
N TRP A 205 -13.00 -8.45 -16.79
CA TRP A 205 -11.96 -8.01 -17.71
C TRP A 205 -10.97 -7.08 -17.00
N LYS A 206 -9.69 -7.23 -17.36
CA LYS A 206 -8.56 -6.44 -16.88
C LYS A 206 -7.87 -5.79 -18.07
N LEU A 207 -7.21 -4.64 -17.85
CA LEU A 207 -6.26 -4.12 -18.83
C LEU A 207 -5.12 -5.13 -19.03
N LYS A 208 -4.72 -5.34 -20.28
CA LYS A 208 -3.56 -6.13 -20.66
C LYS A 208 -2.29 -5.32 -20.35
N ARG A 209 -1.62 -5.61 -19.24
CA ARG A 209 -0.16 -5.36 -19.18
C ARG A 209 0.58 -6.50 -19.88
N ALA A 210 1.90 -6.38 -19.97
CA ALA A 210 2.77 -7.44 -20.46
C ALA A 210 2.38 -8.80 -19.86
N THR A 211 1.97 -9.74 -20.71
CA THR A 211 2.15 -11.18 -20.46
C THR A 211 3.56 -11.64 -20.84
N VAL A 212 4.33 -10.76 -21.49
CA VAL A 212 5.69 -10.97 -21.97
C VAL A 212 6.65 -10.19 -21.07
N VAL A 213 7.29 -10.89 -20.15
CA VAL A 213 8.46 -10.38 -19.42
C VAL A 213 9.53 -9.96 -20.45
N ASP A 214 10.25 -8.87 -20.22
CA ASP A 214 11.40 -8.48 -21.06
C ASP A 214 12.33 -9.70 -21.21
N PRO A 215 12.67 -10.15 -22.44
CA PRO A 215 13.58 -11.28 -22.66
C PRO A 215 14.94 -11.13 -21.97
N ASN A 216 15.34 -9.91 -21.60
CA ASN A 216 16.58 -9.60 -20.89
C ASN A 216 16.38 -9.39 -19.38
N PHE A 217 15.16 -9.57 -18.83
CA PHE A 217 14.90 -9.47 -17.40
C PHE A 217 15.63 -10.58 -16.65
N GLU A 218 16.64 -10.21 -15.87
CA GLU A 218 17.35 -11.12 -14.99
C GLU A 218 16.92 -10.90 -13.53
N PRO A 219 16.36 -11.93 -12.85
CA PRO A 219 15.90 -11.83 -11.47
C PRO A 219 16.96 -11.29 -10.51
N ASN A 220 16.53 -10.44 -9.58
CA ASN A 220 17.33 -9.78 -8.55
C ASN A 220 18.34 -8.75 -9.05
N VAL A 221 18.55 -8.53 -10.35
CA VAL A 221 19.56 -7.56 -10.84
C VAL A 221 19.14 -6.13 -10.49
N LEU A 222 17.90 -5.76 -10.81
CA LEU A 222 17.36 -4.44 -10.49
C LEU A 222 17.32 -4.23 -8.97
N LEU A 223 16.82 -5.22 -8.24
CA LEU A 223 16.68 -5.14 -6.79
C LEU A 223 18.02 -5.03 -6.04
N ARG A 224 19.02 -5.81 -6.47
CA ARG A 224 20.37 -5.81 -5.88
C ARG A 224 21.08 -4.48 -6.09
N ASN A 225 20.98 -3.90 -7.29
CA ASN A 225 21.57 -2.59 -7.57
C ASN A 225 20.86 -1.49 -6.77
N ALA A 226 19.52 -1.51 -6.73
CA ALA A 226 18.72 -0.55 -5.98
C ALA A 226 19.00 -0.57 -4.45
N LEU A 227 19.20 -1.75 -3.86
CA LEU A 227 19.60 -1.88 -2.45
C LEU A 227 21.00 -1.30 -2.20
N VAL A 228 21.98 -1.57 -3.06
CA VAL A 228 23.33 -0.97 -2.94
C VAL A 228 23.28 0.55 -3.11
N GLU A 229 22.47 1.06 -4.03
CA GLU A 229 22.26 2.50 -4.24
C GLU A 229 21.62 3.16 -3.00
N GLY A 230 20.52 2.61 -2.46
CA GLY A 230 19.88 3.14 -1.24
C GLY A 230 20.79 3.10 -0.01
N LEU A 231 21.55 2.00 0.15
CA LEU A 231 22.54 1.86 1.22
C LEU A 231 23.74 2.81 1.06
N ALA A 232 24.03 3.37 -0.12
CA ALA A 232 25.22 4.19 -0.35
C ALA A 232 25.25 5.51 0.45
N LYS A 233 24.09 6.06 0.83
CA LYS A 233 24.02 7.24 1.72
C LYS A 233 24.54 6.89 3.12
N TYR A 234 24.39 5.64 3.57
CA TYR A 234 24.55 5.21 4.97
C TYR A 234 25.76 4.26 5.19
N SER A 235 25.94 3.27 4.33
CA SER A 235 27.07 2.34 4.36
C SER A 235 28.25 2.80 3.50
N LYS A 236 29.43 2.91 4.11
CA LYS A 236 30.70 3.25 3.43
C LYS A 236 31.09 2.21 2.36
N ASP A 237 30.78 0.94 2.60
CA ASP A 237 31.09 -0.13 1.67
C ASP A 237 30.14 -0.18 0.47
N ALA A 238 28.85 0.09 0.69
CA ALA A 238 27.89 0.28 -0.40
C ALA A 238 28.27 1.49 -1.27
N ARG A 239 28.60 2.63 -0.63
CA ARG A 239 29.05 3.85 -1.32
C ARG A 239 30.25 3.60 -2.23
N ARG A 240 31.26 2.89 -1.72
CA ARG A 240 32.44 2.51 -2.49
C ARG A 240 32.11 1.63 -3.70
N ILE A 241 31.06 0.81 -3.65
CA ILE A 241 30.61 0.06 -4.83
C ILE A 241 30.01 1.01 -5.87
N VAL A 242 29.07 1.88 -5.47
CA VAL A 242 28.43 2.84 -6.39
C VAL A 242 29.47 3.77 -7.05
N GLU A 243 30.42 4.29 -6.27
CA GLU A 243 31.53 5.12 -6.78
C GLU A 243 32.43 4.35 -7.77
N ASN A 244 32.78 3.11 -7.47
CA ASN A 244 33.60 2.29 -8.38
C ASN A 244 32.86 1.95 -9.68
N GLU A 245 31.59 1.56 -9.60
CA GLU A 245 30.78 1.21 -10.79
C GLU A 245 30.49 2.43 -11.67
N ALA A 246 30.31 3.62 -11.09
CA ALA A 246 30.24 4.88 -11.83
C ALA A 246 31.56 5.22 -12.58
N ASN A 247 32.70 4.70 -12.12
CA ASN A 247 34.00 4.81 -12.80
C ASN A 247 34.27 3.67 -13.81
N GLY A 248 33.34 2.72 -13.97
CA GLY A 248 33.44 1.60 -14.93
C GLY A 248 34.08 0.32 -14.39
N ASP A 249 34.39 0.24 -13.09
CA ASP A 249 34.71 -1.05 -12.46
C ASP A 249 33.45 -1.94 -12.40
N ILE A 250 33.62 -3.27 -12.45
CA ILE A 250 32.51 -4.21 -12.27
C ILE A 250 32.60 -4.83 -10.87
N CYS A 251 31.59 -4.61 -10.03
CA CYS A 251 31.50 -5.28 -8.74
C CYS A 251 30.80 -6.64 -8.87
N SER A 252 31.34 -7.69 -8.23
CA SER A 252 30.71 -9.01 -8.28
C SER A 252 29.44 -9.07 -7.44
N ASP A 253 28.43 -9.78 -7.92
CA ASP A 253 27.14 -9.89 -7.25
C ASP A 253 27.24 -10.43 -5.83
N ARG A 254 28.13 -11.41 -5.60
CA ARG A 254 28.40 -11.93 -4.25
C ARG A 254 28.91 -10.84 -3.30
N LYS A 255 29.71 -9.89 -3.79
CA LYS A 255 30.18 -8.77 -2.96
C LYS A 255 29.05 -7.78 -2.66
N LYS A 256 28.19 -7.49 -3.63
CA LYS A 256 26.96 -6.68 -3.40
C LYS A 256 26.04 -7.36 -2.38
N GLN A 257 25.78 -8.65 -2.55
CA GLN A 257 24.95 -9.47 -1.67
C GLN A 257 25.46 -9.43 -0.22
N ASN A 258 26.75 -9.70 0.01
CA ASN A 258 27.33 -9.62 1.35
C ASN A 258 27.07 -8.25 2.01
N ILE A 259 27.32 -7.14 1.30
CA ILE A 259 27.12 -5.78 1.86
C ILE A 259 25.64 -5.47 2.13
N ILE A 260 24.72 -6.03 1.33
CA ILE A 260 23.27 -5.93 1.60
C ILE A 260 22.91 -6.71 2.87
N PHE A 261 23.46 -7.91 3.05
CA PHE A 261 23.25 -8.72 4.25
C PHE A 261 23.85 -8.08 5.50
N ASP A 262 25.12 -7.66 5.44
CA ASP A 262 25.82 -7.04 6.57
C ASP A 262 25.19 -5.69 7.01
N ALA A 263 24.33 -5.07 6.20
CA ALA A 263 23.74 -3.74 6.46
C ALA A 263 22.23 -3.73 6.74
N LEU A 264 21.47 -4.77 6.39
CA LEU A 264 20.02 -4.79 6.64
C LEU A 264 19.70 -5.41 8.00
N LEU A 265 18.78 -4.79 8.74
CA LEU A 265 18.11 -5.38 9.91
C LEU A 265 17.71 -6.83 9.60
N GLU A 266 18.18 -7.78 10.42
CA GLU A 266 18.17 -9.20 10.07
C GLU A 266 16.78 -9.76 9.67
N PRO A 267 15.64 -9.41 10.30
CA PRO A 267 14.32 -9.85 9.85
C PRO A 267 13.99 -9.46 8.40
N ILE A 268 14.42 -8.27 7.98
CA ILE A 268 14.26 -7.75 6.61
C ILE A 268 15.30 -8.40 5.69
N GLY A 269 16.56 -8.47 6.14
CA GLY A 269 17.67 -9.11 5.43
C GLY A 269 17.38 -10.58 5.07
N ASN A 270 16.71 -11.31 5.96
CA ASN A 270 16.26 -12.68 5.76
C ASN A 270 15.33 -12.85 4.53
N HIS A 271 14.44 -11.88 4.29
CA HIS A 271 13.56 -11.89 3.12
C HIS A 271 14.30 -11.64 1.81
N PHE A 272 15.24 -10.69 1.81
CA PHE A 272 16.12 -10.46 0.66
C PHE A 272 17.10 -11.63 0.46
N GLY A 273 17.52 -12.30 1.54
CA GLY A 273 18.31 -13.53 1.50
C GLY A 273 17.64 -14.61 0.69
N LYS A 274 16.38 -14.94 1.03
CA LYS A 274 15.56 -15.90 0.29
C LYS A 274 15.42 -15.56 -1.21
N LEU A 275 15.42 -14.28 -1.59
CA LEU A 275 15.41 -13.85 -3.00
C LEU A 275 16.76 -14.01 -3.70
N MET A 276 17.86 -13.71 -3.01
CA MET A 276 19.21 -13.60 -3.57
C MET A 276 20.07 -14.87 -3.45
N ILE A 277 19.68 -15.83 -2.61
CA ILE A 277 20.37 -17.12 -2.48
C ILE A 277 20.27 -17.90 -3.80
N ASN A 278 21.43 -18.07 -4.44
CA ASN A 278 21.57 -18.71 -5.75
C ASN A 278 21.90 -20.21 -5.64
N GLU A 279 21.40 -20.87 -4.58
CA GLU A 279 21.65 -22.30 -4.34
C GLU A 279 20.78 -23.17 -5.26
N SER A 280 21.38 -23.51 -6.41
CA SER A 280 20.82 -24.25 -7.54
C SER A 280 19.73 -23.50 -8.34
N GLU A 281 19.68 -23.79 -9.65
CA GLU A 281 18.69 -23.30 -10.62
C GLU A 281 17.23 -23.73 -10.31
N ASN A 282 17.01 -24.37 -9.16
CA ASN A 282 15.74 -24.92 -8.69
C ASN A 282 15.19 -24.23 -7.43
N SER A 283 15.82 -23.15 -6.94
CA SER A 283 15.22 -22.29 -5.91
C SER A 283 13.83 -21.81 -6.38
N VAL A 284 12.82 -21.99 -5.53
CA VAL A 284 11.43 -21.55 -5.76
C VAL A 284 11.35 -20.03 -5.94
N TYR A 285 12.32 -19.28 -5.39
CA TYR A 285 12.38 -17.83 -5.44
C TYR A 285 13.15 -17.30 -6.66
N SER A 286 13.99 -18.12 -7.31
CA SER A 286 14.71 -17.72 -8.53
C SER A 286 13.85 -17.82 -9.79
N ARG A 287 12.74 -18.57 -9.74
CA ARG A 287 11.80 -18.74 -10.86
C ARG A 287 10.69 -17.69 -10.85
N LEU A 288 10.26 -17.26 -12.02
CA LEU A 288 9.18 -16.29 -12.22
C LEU A 288 7.78 -16.92 -12.02
N GLY A 289 7.48 -17.34 -10.79
CA GLY A 289 6.20 -17.95 -10.40
C GLY A 289 5.68 -17.42 -9.07
N LEU A 290 4.51 -17.90 -8.61
CA LEU A 290 3.84 -17.39 -7.40
C LEU A 290 4.72 -17.43 -6.14
N GLY A 291 5.67 -18.36 -6.07
CA GLY A 291 6.66 -18.45 -4.98
C GLY A 291 7.55 -17.21 -4.85
N ARG A 292 8.11 -16.73 -5.96
CA ARG A 292 8.92 -15.50 -6.02
C ARG A 292 8.06 -14.26 -5.77
N LEU A 293 6.87 -14.19 -6.37
CA LEU A 293 5.96 -13.06 -6.20
C LEU A 293 5.61 -12.85 -4.72
N ARG A 294 5.25 -13.93 -4.01
CA ARG A 294 5.00 -13.89 -2.56
C ARG A 294 6.23 -13.42 -1.78
N GLN A 295 7.42 -13.87 -2.15
CA GLN A 295 8.65 -13.50 -1.44
C GLN A 295 9.04 -12.02 -1.65
N LEU A 296 8.81 -11.46 -2.84
CA LEU A 296 8.95 -10.01 -3.09
C LEU A 296 7.97 -9.20 -2.21
N LEU A 297 6.71 -9.63 -2.16
CA LEU A 297 5.68 -9.01 -1.32
C LEU A 297 5.97 -9.16 0.18
N PHE A 298 6.59 -10.25 0.62
CA PHE A 298 7.01 -10.41 2.01
C PHE A 298 8.17 -9.48 2.38
N ALA A 299 9.15 -9.30 1.50
CA ALA A 299 10.22 -8.31 1.71
C ALA A 299 9.64 -6.89 1.84
N TYR A 300 8.74 -6.52 0.93
CA TYR A 300 8.00 -5.26 0.99
C TYR A 300 7.19 -5.09 2.29
N ASN A 301 6.39 -6.10 2.66
CA ASN A 301 5.53 -6.06 3.83
C ASN A 301 6.34 -6.03 5.13
N ALA A 302 7.47 -6.73 5.23
CA ALA A 302 8.31 -6.71 6.43
C ALA A 302 8.87 -5.30 6.72
N MET A 303 9.27 -4.55 5.69
CA MET A 303 9.76 -3.17 5.87
C MET A 303 8.63 -2.20 6.22
N THR A 304 7.52 -2.22 5.48
CA THR A 304 6.38 -1.33 5.74
C THR A 304 5.71 -1.62 7.09
N GLU A 305 5.62 -2.89 7.47
CA GLU A 305 5.17 -3.30 8.79
C GLU A 305 6.11 -2.79 9.89
N LEU A 306 7.42 -3.01 9.79
CA LEU A 306 8.35 -2.52 10.82
C LEU A 306 8.24 -0.98 10.99
N ILE A 307 8.15 -0.23 9.89
CA ILE A 307 7.94 1.22 9.91
C ILE A 307 6.62 1.59 10.60
N ALA A 308 5.53 0.86 10.31
CA ALA A 308 4.24 1.08 10.96
C ALA A 308 4.28 0.78 12.47
N LEU A 309 4.97 -0.29 12.89
CA LEU A 309 5.10 -0.64 14.30
C LEU A 309 6.01 0.34 15.06
N VAL A 310 7.05 0.90 14.41
CA VAL A 310 7.84 2.04 14.91
C VAL A 310 6.92 3.25 15.16
N PHE A 311 6.09 3.62 14.18
CA PHE A 311 5.13 4.73 14.34
C PHE A 311 4.10 4.47 15.45
N MET A 312 3.53 3.26 15.53
CA MET A 312 2.60 2.87 16.61
C MET A 312 3.25 2.95 18.00
N SER A 313 4.53 2.61 18.09
CA SER A 313 5.33 2.72 19.33
C SER A 313 5.58 4.19 19.71
N GLN A 314 5.87 5.05 18.74
CA GLN A 314 5.97 6.50 18.98
C GLN A 314 4.63 7.14 19.36
N LEU A 315 3.51 6.65 18.82
CA LEU A 315 2.16 7.09 19.21
C LEU A 315 1.85 6.73 20.66
N TRP A 316 2.25 5.53 21.12
CA TRP A 316 2.17 5.17 22.54
C TRP A 316 3.00 6.15 23.37
N GLU A 317 4.28 6.33 23.04
CA GLU A 317 5.19 7.22 23.78
C GLU A 317 4.64 8.64 23.91
N LEU A 318 3.96 9.17 22.88
CA LEU A 318 3.24 10.43 22.93
C LEU A 318 2.05 10.37 23.92
N ALA A 319 1.14 9.41 23.74
CA ALA A 319 -0.07 9.26 24.56
C ALA A 319 0.22 8.95 26.05
N ALA A 320 1.38 8.37 26.35
CA ALA A 320 1.83 8.12 27.71
C ALA A 320 2.46 9.36 28.38
N LYS A 321 2.97 10.32 27.60
CA LYS A 321 3.59 11.56 28.09
C LYS A 321 2.58 12.68 28.27
N GLU A 322 1.61 12.80 27.37
CA GLU A 322 0.58 13.84 27.43
C GLU A 322 -0.78 13.37 26.88
N SER A 323 -1.83 14.10 27.25
CA SER A 323 -3.19 13.83 26.79
C SER A 323 -3.35 14.26 25.33
N ILE A 324 -3.59 13.30 24.44
CA ILE A 324 -3.87 13.57 23.04
C ILE A 324 -5.37 13.51 22.73
N GLU A 325 -5.85 14.48 21.96
CA GLU A 325 -7.13 14.42 21.27
C GLU A 325 -6.93 13.84 19.87
N LEU A 326 -7.73 12.84 19.52
CA LEU A 326 -7.77 12.16 18.22
C LEU A 326 -9.16 12.27 17.60
N THR A 327 -9.24 12.31 16.28
CA THR A 327 -10.54 12.31 15.58
C THR A 327 -11.15 10.91 15.52
N GLU A 328 -12.46 10.79 15.34
CA GLU A 328 -13.11 9.48 15.13
C GLU A 328 -12.54 8.74 13.90
N GLU A 329 -12.10 9.47 12.86
CA GLU A 329 -11.44 8.88 11.69
C GLU A 329 -10.07 8.29 12.03
N GLU A 330 -9.24 9.04 12.78
CA GLU A 330 -7.94 8.58 13.30
C GLU A 330 -8.11 7.35 14.19
N LEU A 331 -9.04 7.41 15.15
CA LEU A 331 -9.40 6.31 16.04
C LEU A 331 -9.86 5.08 15.26
N ASN A 332 -10.71 5.24 14.24
CA ASN A 332 -11.18 4.11 13.43
C ASN A 332 -10.06 3.45 12.62
N LYS A 333 -9.11 4.22 12.07
CA LYS A 333 -7.94 3.65 11.37
C LYS A 333 -6.99 2.90 12.31
N ILE A 334 -6.77 3.40 13.54
CA ILE A 334 -5.98 2.70 14.56
C ILE A 334 -6.74 1.44 15.05
N ARG A 335 -8.07 1.53 15.23
CA ARG A 335 -8.92 0.39 15.61
C ARG A 335 -8.88 -0.73 14.58
N GLN A 336 -8.91 -0.41 13.28
CA GLN A 336 -8.80 -1.39 12.19
C GLN A 336 -7.47 -2.15 12.16
N PHE A 337 -6.40 -1.59 12.73
CA PHE A 337 -5.14 -2.30 12.94
C PHE A 337 -5.22 -3.23 14.16
N LEU A 338 -5.75 -2.75 15.28
CA LEU A 338 -5.85 -3.53 16.52
C LEU A 338 -6.86 -4.67 16.43
N VAL A 339 -8.00 -4.43 15.79
CA VAL A 339 -9.17 -5.31 15.76
C VAL A 339 -9.60 -5.50 14.30
N THR A 340 -9.24 -6.65 13.76
CA THR A 340 -9.61 -7.09 12.41
C THR A 340 -9.71 -8.62 12.40
N THR A 341 -10.11 -9.18 11.26
CA THR A 341 -10.10 -10.64 11.05
C THR A 341 -8.74 -11.09 10.52
N GLU A 342 -8.41 -12.38 10.63
CA GLU A 342 -7.20 -12.96 10.03
C GLU A 342 -7.04 -12.56 8.55
N LYS A 343 -8.08 -12.78 7.73
CA LYS A 343 -8.10 -12.38 6.31
C LYS A 343 -8.03 -10.85 6.11
N GLY A 344 -8.52 -10.07 7.06
CA GLY A 344 -8.35 -8.61 7.10
C GLY A 344 -6.89 -8.22 7.35
N SER A 345 -6.23 -8.88 8.29
CA SER A 345 -4.81 -8.64 8.63
C SER A 345 -3.85 -9.01 7.50
N GLU A 346 -4.13 -10.08 6.72
CA GLU A 346 -3.34 -10.44 5.53
C GLU A 346 -3.38 -9.36 4.44
N LYS A 347 -4.47 -8.59 4.38
CA LYS A 347 -4.67 -7.50 3.43
C LYS A 347 -4.35 -6.12 4.00
N PHE A 348 -3.91 -6.03 5.25
CA PHE A 348 -3.79 -4.74 5.92
C PHE A 348 -2.80 -3.82 5.20
N ASP A 349 -3.25 -2.61 4.89
CA ASP A 349 -2.47 -1.60 4.18
C ASP A 349 -1.74 -0.72 5.21
N TYR A 350 -0.52 -1.15 5.55
CA TYR A 350 0.33 -0.45 6.53
C TYR A 350 0.66 0.98 6.12
N THR A 351 0.59 1.33 4.82
CA THR A 351 0.90 2.69 4.34
C THR A 351 -0.13 3.71 4.83
N ARG A 352 -1.41 3.31 4.94
CA ARG A 352 -2.49 4.14 5.51
C ARG A 352 -2.32 4.35 7.01
N LEU A 353 -1.88 3.32 7.74
CA LEU A 353 -1.59 3.43 9.17
C LEU A 353 -0.40 4.37 9.41
N ILE A 354 0.70 4.18 8.66
CA ILE A 354 1.87 5.07 8.67
C ILE A 354 1.45 6.52 8.43
N HIS A 355 0.70 6.80 7.36
CA HIS A 355 0.26 8.15 7.03
C HIS A 355 -0.59 8.77 8.15
N THR A 356 -1.52 7.99 8.72
CA THR A 356 -2.40 8.46 9.81
C THR A 356 -1.61 8.78 11.06
N VAL A 357 -0.75 7.87 11.51
CA VAL A 357 0.05 8.07 12.73
C VAL A 357 1.07 9.19 12.53
N ARG A 358 1.69 9.32 11.35
CA ARG A 358 2.55 10.46 10.99
C ARG A 358 1.82 11.78 11.22
N LEU A 359 0.63 11.97 10.63
CA LEU A 359 -0.14 13.21 10.78
C LEU A 359 -0.47 13.53 12.25
N ILE A 360 -0.76 12.51 13.07
CA ILE A 360 -0.93 12.68 14.52
C ILE A 360 0.37 13.19 15.16
N LEU A 361 1.50 12.52 14.93
CA LEU A 361 2.80 12.90 15.51
C LEU A 361 3.22 14.31 15.08
N SER A 362 3.07 14.67 13.79
CA SER A 362 3.38 16.00 13.27
C SER A 362 2.48 17.08 13.92
N ARG A 363 1.20 16.79 14.17
CA ARG A 363 0.25 17.70 14.85
C ARG A 363 0.70 18.04 16.29
N TYR A 364 1.32 17.09 16.99
CA TYR A 364 1.89 17.29 18.33
C TYR A 364 3.37 17.70 18.33
N GLY A 365 3.98 17.91 17.15
CA GLY A 365 5.38 18.36 17.04
C GLY A 365 6.40 17.31 17.51
N VAL A 366 6.08 16.02 17.40
CA VAL A 366 6.96 14.93 17.82
C VAL A 366 8.04 14.67 16.77
N GLU A 367 9.30 14.79 17.17
CA GLU A 367 10.44 14.34 16.35
C GLU A 367 10.44 12.80 16.23
N TYR A 368 10.66 12.27 15.02
CA TYR A 368 10.71 10.83 14.81
C TYR A 368 12.00 10.24 15.39
N PHE A 369 11.90 9.09 16.04
CA PHE A 369 13.05 8.35 16.53
C PHE A 369 13.94 7.90 15.36
N VAL A 370 13.28 7.42 14.29
CA VAL A 370 13.89 7.15 12.99
C VAL A 370 13.72 8.42 12.14
N SER A 371 14.68 9.33 12.22
CA SER A 371 14.60 10.68 11.65
C SER A 371 14.32 10.72 10.14
N GLU A 372 14.85 9.75 9.41
CA GLU A 372 14.78 9.65 7.95
C GLU A 372 13.37 9.29 7.44
N LEU A 373 12.43 8.94 8.33
CA LEU A 373 11.01 8.74 7.97
C LEU A 373 10.33 10.03 7.50
N GLU A 374 10.82 11.21 7.88
CA GLU A 374 10.31 12.48 7.35
C GLU A 374 10.75 12.67 5.88
N GLU A 375 12.02 12.39 5.56
CA GLU A 375 12.53 12.39 4.17
C GLU A 375 11.77 11.38 3.30
N LEU A 376 11.55 10.15 3.80
CA LEU A 376 10.77 9.11 3.11
C LEU A 376 9.33 9.55 2.83
N SER A 377 8.71 10.27 3.78
CA SER A 377 7.34 10.75 3.64
C SER A 377 7.23 11.84 2.57
N GLN A 378 8.19 12.78 2.53
CA GLN A 378 8.29 13.77 1.47
C GLN A 378 8.54 13.09 0.10
N ALA A 379 9.48 12.13 0.04
CA ALA A 379 9.75 11.38 -1.18
C ALA A 379 8.51 10.62 -1.68
N TYR A 380 7.68 10.06 -0.80
CA TYR A 380 6.42 9.40 -1.18
C TYR A 380 5.38 10.35 -1.77
N GLU A 381 5.31 11.59 -1.27
CA GLU A 381 4.39 12.62 -1.77
C GLU A 381 4.86 13.23 -3.11
N GLU A 382 6.18 13.40 -3.30
CA GLU A 382 6.76 14.02 -4.49
C GLU A 382 7.07 13.03 -5.64
N ASN A 383 7.49 11.80 -5.34
CA ASN A 383 7.90 10.82 -6.34
C ASN A 383 6.72 9.93 -6.78
N THR A 384 6.14 10.24 -7.94
CA THR A 384 4.98 9.49 -8.44
C THR A 384 5.29 8.03 -8.79
N GLU A 385 6.53 7.69 -9.21
CA GLU A 385 6.91 6.28 -9.49
C GLU A 385 6.98 5.46 -8.20
N LEU A 386 7.39 6.09 -7.09
CA LEU A 386 7.36 5.49 -5.76
C LEU A 386 5.92 5.26 -5.27
N LYS A 387 5.06 6.30 -5.38
CA LYS A 387 3.64 6.22 -5.00
C LYS A 387 2.91 5.10 -5.76
N GLU A 388 3.08 5.05 -7.08
CA GLU A 388 2.52 3.99 -7.93
C GLU A 388 3.10 2.61 -7.62
N GLY A 389 4.41 2.51 -7.42
CA GLY A 389 5.08 1.25 -7.12
C GLY A 389 4.57 0.63 -5.80
N VAL A 390 4.42 1.47 -4.77
CA VAL A 390 3.80 1.10 -3.48
C VAL A 390 2.34 0.68 -3.67
N GLY A 391 1.52 1.48 -4.37
CA GLY A 391 0.11 1.16 -4.62
C GLY A 391 -0.07 -0.16 -5.39
N PHE A 392 0.80 -0.42 -6.37
CA PHE A 392 0.84 -1.68 -7.11
C PHE A 392 1.19 -2.88 -6.22
N LEU A 393 2.18 -2.76 -5.32
CA LEU A 393 2.56 -3.84 -4.40
C LEU A 393 1.41 -4.17 -3.42
N GLU A 394 0.73 -3.16 -2.88
CA GLU A 394 -0.47 -3.31 -2.05
C GLU A 394 -1.64 -3.97 -2.81
N ASP A 395 -1.90 -3.54 -4.05
CA ASP A 395 -2.95 -4.13 -4.88
C ASP A 395 -2.67 -5.59 -5.25
N VAL A 396 -1.43 -5.94 -5.57
CA VAL A 396 -1.04 -7.33 -5.88
C VAL A 396 -1.07 -8.19 -4.62
N LYS A 397 -0.65 -7.68 -3.45
CA LYS A 397 -0.81 -8.35 -2.15
C LYS A 397 -2.27 -8.70 -1.90
N SER A 398 -3.17 -7.72 -2.02
CA SER A 398 -4.60 -7.90 -1.80
C SER A 398 -5.25 -8.87 -2.81
N GLN A 399 -4.90 -8.78 -4.11
CA GLN A 399 -5.37 -9.73 -5.14
C GLN A 399 -4.87 -11.17 -4.90
N LEU A 400 -3.65 -11.33 -4.39
CA LEU A 400 -3.03 -12.62 -4.13
C LEU A 400 -3.62 -13.32 -2.89
N VAL A 401 -4.05 -12.56 -1.88
CA VAL A 401 -4.86 -13.05 -0.74
C VAL A 401 -6.27 -13.47 -1.20
N ASP A 402 -6.86 -12.76 -2.17
CA ASP A 402 -8.14 -13.15 -2.77
C ASP A 402 -8.06 -14.36 -3.72
N GLY A 403 -6.86 -14.88 -4.02
CA GLY A 403 -6.68 -15.94 -5.01
C GLY A 403 -6.94 -15.49 -6.46
N ALA A 404 -6.99 -14.18 -6.71
CA ALA A 404 -7.24 -13.58 -8.03
C ALA A 404 -5.99 -13.50 -8.93
N VAL A 405 -4.85 -14.03 -8.46
CA VAL A 405 -3.57 -14.10 -9.17
C VAL A 405 -3.23 -15.57 -9.43
N THR A 406 -3.05 -15.93 -10.70
CA THR A 406 -2.71 -17.30 -11.13
C THR A 406 -1.23 -17.43 -11.50
N GLU A 407 -0.73 -18.65 -11.72
CA GLU A 407 0.64 -18.86 -12.22
C GLU A 407 0.89 -18.24 -13.61
N ASN A 408 -0.16 -18.05 -14.43
CA ASN A 408 -0.02 -17.37 -15.72
C ASN A 408 0.24 -15.85 -15.56
N ASP A 409 -0.26 -15.26 -14.47
CA ASP A 409 -0.05 -13.85 -14.13
C ASP A 409 1.29 -13.65 -13.39
N ALA A 410 1.82 -14.70 -12.77
CA ALA A 410 2.93 -14.60 -11.83
C ALA A 410 4.22 -14.09 -12.45
N ALA A 411 4.56 -14.49 -13.68
CA ALA A 411 5.82 -14.10 -14.32
C ALA A 411 5.94 -12.58 -14.59
N PRO A 412 4.99 -11.91 -15.27
CA PRO A 412 5.04 -10.45 -15.42
C PRO A 412 4.84 -9.70 -14.10
N LEU A 413 4.02 -10.22 -13.18
CA LEU A 413 3.89 -9.64 -11.85
C LEU A 413 5.21 -9.68 -11.06
N CYS A 414 6.03 -10.72 -11.20
CA CYS A 414 7.36 -10.76 -10.57
C CYS A 414 8.27 -9.65 -11.10
N ALA A 415 8.27 -9.37 -12.41
CA ALA A 415 9.11 -8.32 -12.99
C ALA A 415 8.66 -6.92 -12.57
N LEU A 416 7.34 -6.66 -12.58
CA LEU A 416 6.78 -5.40 -12.10
C LEU A 416 6.98 -5.22 -10.59
N ALA A 417 6.76 -6.26 -9.79
CA ALA A 417 6.97 -6.21 -8.34
C ALA A 417 8.44 -6.03 -7.97
N GLU A 418 9.38 -6.62 -8.71
CA GLU A 418 10.80 -6.35 -8.52
C GLU A 418 11.14 -4.89 -8.85
N LYS A 419 10.61 -4.33 -9.94
CA LYS A 419 10.80 -2.90 -10.26
C LYS A 419 10.22 -2.00 -9.17
N SER A 420 8.98 -2.23 -8.75
CA SER A 420 8.31 -1.43 -7.70
C SER A 420 9.03 -1.52 -6.36
N LEU A 421 9.47 -2.72 -5.97
CA LEU A 421 10.27 -2.90 -4.75
C LEU A 421 11.64 -2.25 -4.88
N ALA A 422 12.29 -2.31 -6.06
CA ALA A 422 13.54 -1.61 -6.34
C ALA A 422 13.41 -0.09 -6.21
N THR A 423 12.28 0.52 -6.61
CA THR A 423 12.02 1.94 -6.34
C THR A 423 11.87 2.21 -4.84
N PHE A 424 11.14 1.37 -4.11
CA PHE A 424 10.90 1.55 -2.66
C PHE A 424 12.18 1.41 -1.82
N VAL A 425 13.01 0.39 -2.06
CA VAL A 425 14.21 0.11 -1.25
C VAL A 425 15.31 1.18 -1.36
N LYS A 426 15.29 2.01 -2.41
CA LYS A 426 16.23 3.14 -2.55
C LYS A 426 16.02 4.17 -1.45
N GLU A 427 14.77 4.46 -1.13
CA GLU A 427 14.42 5.46 -0.11
C GLU A 427 14.51 4.89 1.32
N THR A 428 14.40 3.57 1.50
CA THR A 428 14.45 2.92 2.83
C THR A 428 15.86 2.47 3.27
N GLY A 429 16.91 2.89 2.56
CA GLY A 429 18.30 2.53 2.88
C GLY A 429 18.76 2.97 4.28
N PHE A 430 18.07 3.94 4.91
CA PHE A 430 18.39 4.45 6.25
C PHE A 430 18.21 3.41 7.36
N LEU A 431 17.46 2.33 7.11
CA LEU A 431 17.26 1.26 8.09
C LEU A 431 18.57 0.59 8.53
N SER A 432 19.67 0.76 7.79
CA SER A 432 21.01 0.32 8.19
C SER A 432 21.69 1.18 9.28
N ASN A 433 21.08 2.29 9.70
CA ASN A 433 21.57 3.12 10.81
C ASN A 433 21.04 2.66 12.18
N TYR A 434 20.26 1.59 12.22
CA TYR A 434 19.49 1.14 13.37
C TYR A 434 19.69 -0.35 13.61
N ASP A 435 19.73 -0.76 14.87
CA ASP A 435 19.77 -2.17 15.28
C ASP A 435 18.47 -2.57 15.98
N LEU A 436 18.15 -3.87 15.94
CA LEU A 436 17.12 -4.47 16.78
C LEU A 436 17.77 -5.24 17.94
N MET A 437 17.26 -5.01 19.15
CA MET A 437 17.80 -5.54 20.39
C MET A 437 16.67 -6.13 21.25
N SER A 438 16.75 -7.41 21.59
CA SER A 438 15.82 -8.06 22.51
C SER A 438 16.37 -8.02 23.94
N ILE A 439 15.73 -7.25 24.82
CA ILE A 439 16.05 -7.24 26.26
C ILE A 439 15.28 -8.37 26.94
N LYS A 440 16.00 -9.39 27.40
CA LYS A 440 15.43 -10.55 28.10
C LYS A 440 15.26 -10.29 29.59
N ARG A 441 16.17 -9.50 30.18
CA ARG A 441 16.17 -9.19 31.62
C ARG A 441 17.00 -7.97 32.01
N VAL A 442 16.48 -7.13 32.90
CA VAL A 442 17.20 -6.03 33.57
C VAL A 442 17.36 -6.28 35.08
N ASP A 443 18.60 -6.55 35.53
CA ASP A 443 18.94 -6.67 36.97
C ASP A 443 19.48 -5.33 37.53
N VAL A 444 18.96 -4.86 38.67
CA VAL A 444 19.40 -3.62 39.33
C VAL A 444 20.52 -3.86 40.35
N TYR A 445 21.71 -3.29 40.11
CA TYR A 445 22.88 -3.38 40.99
C TYR A 445 23.12 -2.09 41.77
N LYS A 446 22.84 -2.12 43.09
CA LYS A 446 23.02 -0.99 44.01
C LYS A 446 23.58 -1.44 45.38
N TYR A 447 24.89 -1.63 45.47
CA TYR A 447 25.58 -1.91 46.74
C TYR A 447 25.82 -0.64 47.57
N ARG A 448 26.08 -0.77 48.88
CA ARG A 448 26.32 0.36 49.80
C ARG A 448 27.46 1.29 49.37
N HIS A 449 28.45 0.80 48.62
CA HIS A 449 29.58 1.59 48.11
C HIS A 449 29.33 2.21 46.73
N ILE A 450 28.22 1.87 46.07
CA ILE A 450 27.82 2.39 44.75
C ILE A 450 26.83 3.53 44.96
N GLN A 451 27.17 4.74 44.50
CA GLN A 451 26.35 5.94 44.72
C GLN A 451 25.11 6.02 43.80
N LYS A 452 25.22 5.57 42.55
CA LYS A 452 24.12 5.52 41.57
C LYS A 452 23.88 4.08 41.15
N ALA A 453 22.62 3.65 41.06
CA ALA A 453 22.30 2.30 40.57
C ALA A 453 22.94 2.05 39.20
N ARG A 454 23.35 0.80 38.96
CA ARG A 454 23.75 0.29 37.65
C ARG A 454 22.77 -0.77 37.22
N PHE A 455 22.61 -0.93 35.92
CA PHE A 455 21.62 -1.85 35.34
C PHE A 455 22.39 -2.86 34.51
N LYS A 456 22.23 -4.14 34.83
CA LYS A 456 22.82 -5.24 34.09
C LYS A 456 21.76 -5.81 33.17
N TYR A 457 22.10 -5.87 31.89
CA TYR A 457 21.22 -6.37 30.83
C TYR A 457 21.62 -7.80 30.47
N LYS A 458 20.63 -8.66 30.29
CA LYS A 458 20.75 -9.86 29.46
C LYS A 458 19.94 -9.58 28.20
N TYR A 459 20.60 -9.59 27.04
CA TYR A 459 19.98 -9.26 25.76
C TYR A 459 20.51 -10.13 24.63
N ALA A 460 19.84 -10.07 23.48
CA ALA A 460 20.36 -10.56 22.20
C ALA A 460 20.23 -9.46 21.14
N THR A 461 21.24 -9.31 20.28
CA THR A 461 21.17 -8.48 19.07
C THR A 461 20.82 -9.36 17.87
N PHE A 462 20.03 -8.81 16.95
CA PHE A 462 19.67 -9.49 15.70
C PHE A 462 20.67 -9.13 14.59
N GLU A 463 21.94 -9.48 14.80
CA GLU A 463 23.00 -9.37 13.78
C GLU A 463 23.00 -10.59 12.83
N GLN A 464 23.32 -10.38 11.55
CA GLN A 464 23.50 -11.46 10.56
C GLN A 464 24.82 -12.24 10.70
N SER A 465 25.59 -12.02 11.78
CA SER A 465 26.87 -12.68 11.99
C SER A 465 26.72 -14.19 12.27
N SER A 466 27.71 -14.99 11.84
CA SER A 466 27.58 -16.45 11.63
C SER A 466 27.37 -17.32 12.88
N GLY A 467 27.11 -16.72 14.05
CA GLY A 467 26.82 -17.40 15.31
C GLY A 467 25.33 -17.46 15.67
N GLY A 468 24.48 -16.66 15.03
CA GLY A 468 23.09 -16.43 15.46
C GLY A 468 23.02 -15.55 16.73
N PRO A 469 21.79 -15.20 17.20
CA PRO A 469 21.61 -14.35 18.37
C PRO A 469 22.16 -15.02 19.64
N GLY A 470 23.33 -14.54 20.09
CA GLY A 470 23.93 -14.94 21.35
C GLY A 470 23.39 -14.11 22.52
N ASP A 471 23.21 -14.76 23.68
CA ASP A 471 22.92 -14.03 24.92
C ASP A 471 24.14 -13.22 25.36
N GLU A 472 24.09 -11.91 25.15
CA GLU A 472 25.08 -10.96 25.64
C GLU A 472 24.72 -10.43 27.04
N ILE A 473 25.75 -9.99 27.76
CA ILE A 473 25.63 -9.45 29.12
C ILE A 473 26.48 -8.18 29.24
N GLU A 474 25.81 -7.06 29.47
CA GLU A 474 26.45 -5.76 29.66
C GLU A 474 25.95 -5.08 30.95
N THR A 475 26.60 -3.99 31.37
CA THR A 475 26.15 -3.20 32.53
C THR A 475 26.29 -1.70 32.23
N ARG A 476 25.15 -1.01 32.07
CA ARG A 476 25.10 0.42 31.77
C ARG A 476 24.68 1.26 32.99
N SER A 477 24.70 2.58 32.82
CA SER A 477 24.44 3.57 33.89
C SER A 477 23.04 4.17 33.86
N PHE A 478 22.32 4.01 32.75
CA PHE A 478 20.90 4.31 32.57
C PHE A 478 20.08 3.02 32.58
N ILE A 479 18.76 3.16 32.71
CA ILE A 479 17.76 2.08 32.62
C ILE A 479 17.22 1.99 31.19
N MET A 480 16.91 0.77 30.74
CA MET A 480 16.14 0.48 29.52
C MET A 480 14.94 -0.37 29.93
N ASP A 481 13.94 -0.49 29.06
CA ASP A 481 12.78 -1.33 29.34
C ASP A 481 13.15 -2.82 29.44
N ASP A 482 12.35 -3.56 30.21
CA ASP A 482 12.58 -4.97 30.53
C ASP A 482 11.60 -5.85 29.76
N GLN A 483 12.05 -7.04 29.36
CA GLN A 483 11.29 -8.01 28.55
C GLN A 483 10.68 -7.39 27.27
N SER A 484 11.50 -6.68 26.51
CA SER A 484 11.08 -5.82 25.41
C SER A 484 12.00 -5.91 24.19
N VAL A 485 11.42 -5.78 22.99
CA VAL A 485 12.17 -5.54 21.75
C VAL A 485 12.34 -4.05 21.56
N LEU A 486 13.58 -3.61 21.36
CA LEU A 486 13.95 -2.21 21.17
C LEU A 486 14.55 -2.01 19.77
N ILE A 487 14.32 -0.85 19.18
CA ILE A 487 15.13 -0.32 18.08
C ILE A 487 16.10 0.72 18.64
N THR A 488 17.38 0.62 18.30
CA THR A 488 18.46 1.43 18.88
C THR A 488 19.28 2.11 17.78
N LYS A 489 19.91 3.24 18.10
CA LYS A 489 20.92 3.88 17.23
C LYS A 489 22.32 3.43 17.71
N PRO A 490 23.10 2.66 16.93
CA PRO A 490 24.32 2.01 17.45
C PRO A 490 25.40 3.00 17.91
N ASP A 491 25.50 4.15 17.24
CA ASP A 491 26.44 5.23 17.57
C ASP A 491 25.98 6.12 18.76
N SER A 492 24.84 5.83 19.39
CA SER A 492 24.27 6.61 20.51
C SER A 492 24.44 5.94 21.87
N ASP A 493 24.67 6.73 22.94
CA ASP A 493 24.70 6.21 24.31
C ASP A 493 23.28 6.17 24.90
N GLY A 494 22.52 5.14 24.53
CA GLY A 494 21.24 4.81 25.15
C GLY A 494 20.00 5.47 24.53
N GLU A 495 20.07 5.97 23.29
CA GLU A 495 18.83 6.28 22.55
C GLU A 495 18.20 4.98 22.03
N TYR A 496 16.98 4.72 22.45
CA TYR A 496 16.18 3.59 22.00
C TYR A 496 14.70 4.00 21.88
N LEU A 497 13.95 3.25 21.08
CA LEU A 497 12.49 3.22 21.10
C LEU A 497 12.06 1.78 21.40
N ASN A 498 11.16 1.63 22.38
CA ASN A 498 10.58 0.35 22.71
C ASN A 498 9.49 -0.01 21.70
N LEU A 499 9.63 -1.16 21.04
CA LEU A 499 8.69 -1.68 20.05
C LEU A 499 7.69 -2.68 20.65
N SER A 500 7.90 -3.14 21.88
CA SER A 500 6.93 -3.97 22.58
C SER A 500 5.74 -3.12 23.06
N PRO A 501 4.51 -3.66 23.00
CA PRO A 501 4.14 -5.04 22.68
C PRO A 501 3.88 -5.30 21.19
N PHE A 502 4.07 -4.32 20.31
CA PHE A 502 3.79 -4.42 18.86
C PHE A 502 4.76 -5.36 18.13
N VAL A 503 6.02 -5.38 18.57
CA VAL A 503 7.02 -6.39 18.28
C VAL A 503 7.41 -7.07 19.59
N ILE A 504 7.40 -8.40 19.59
CA ILE A 504 7.83 -9.22 20.73
C ILE A 504 8.87 -10.24 20.28
N ASP A 505 9.70 -10.67 21.22
CA ASP A 505 10.60 -11.80 21.06
C ASP A 505 10.24 -12.86 22.09
N GLU A 506 9.79 -14.05 21.67
CA GLU A 506 9.51 -15.14 22.62
C GLU A 506 10.72 -15.53 23.47
N ASN A 507 11.94 -15.41 22.93
CA ASN A 507 13.19 -15.66 23.67
C ASN A 507 13.45 -14.63 24.79
N ALA A 508 12.72 -13.51 24.85
CA ALA A 508 12.75 -12.59 25.99
C ALA A 508 11.94 -13.11 27.19
N PHE A 509 11.05 -14.08 26.98
CA PHE A 509 10.14 -14.62 27.99
C PHE A 509 10.35 -16.12 28.26
N ASP A 510 10.85 -16.89 27.28
CA ASP A 510 11.16 -18.31 27.40
C ASP A 510 12.53 -18.63 26.82
N GLU A 511 13.48 -19.06 27.67
CA GLU A 511 14.83 -19.47 27.25
C GLU A 511 14.85 -20.79 26.45
N MET A 512 13.70 -21.44 26.24
CA MET A 512 13.54 -22.63 25.39
C MET A 512 12.84 -22.35 24.04
N ALA A 513 12.52 -21.08 23.72
CA ALA A 513 11.91 -20.74 22.43
C ALA A 513 12.88 -20.93 21.24
N SER A 514 12.35 -20.91 20.02
CA SER A 514 13.15 -21.11 18.80
C SER A 514 13.99 -19.87 18.46
N LEU A 515 15.06 -20.01 17.68
CA LEU A 515 15.90 -18.86 17.28
C LEU A 515 15.18 -17.83 16.38
N ASP A 516 14.04 -18.19 15.77
CA ASP A 516 13.25 -17.36 14.85
C ASP A 516 12.06 -16.66 15.58
N SER A 517 12.24 -16.28 16.84
CA SER A 517 11.19 -15.90 17.79
C SER A 517 10.68 -14.46 17.70
N LEU A 518 11.15 -13.67 16.73
CA LEU A 518 10.70 -12.29 16.56
C LEU A 518 9.33 -12.25 15.86
N LEU A 519 8.31 -11.81 16.59
CA LEU A 519 6.92 -11.78 16.13
C LEU A 519 6.38 -10.34 16.05
N ALA A 520 5.66 -10.06 14.97
CA ALA A 520 4.85 -8.85 14.81
C ALA A 520 3.38 -9.12 15.14
N PHE A 521 2.77 -8.23 15.91
CA PHE A 521 1.33 -8.25 16.18
C PHE A 521 0.50 -8.17 14.89
N ARG A 522 -0.66 -8.85 14.87
CA ARG A 522 -1.60 -8.86 13.73
C ARG A 522 -2.95 -8.26 14.06
N PHE A 523 -3.60 -8.80 15.08
CA PHE A 523 -4.92 -8.38 15.54
C PHE A 523 -5.23 -9.02 16.89
N TYR A 524 -6.21 -8.46 17.57
CA TYR A 524 -6.87 -9.03 18.73
C TYR A 524 -8.26 -9.53 18.32
N ASP A 525 -8.54 -10.80 18.58
CA ASP A 525 -9.87 -11.38 18.39
C ASP A 525 -10.72 -11.14 19.63
N GLN A 526 -11.65 -10.19 19.54
CA GLN A 526 -12.59 -9.86 20.61
C GLN A 526 -13.52 -11.02 21.00
N SER A 527 -13.74 -11.98 20.10
CA SER A 527 -14.68 -13.08 20.34
C SER A 527 -14.08 -14.18 21.23
N THR A 528 -12.75 -14.30 21.22
CA THR A 528 -12.00 -15.29 22.01
C THR A 528 -11.13 -14.66 23.11
N GLY A 529 -10.78 -13.38 22.99
CA GLY A 529 -9.83 -12.69 23.88
C GLY A 529 -8.36 -12.99 23.56
N ILE A 530 -8.06 -13.44 22.35
CA ILE A 530 -6.73 -13.90 21.93
C ILE A 530 -6.02 -12.81 21.11
N TYR A 531 -4.74 -12.62 21.41
CA TYR A 531 -3.84 -11.76 20.63
C TYR A 531 -3.08 -12.62 19.63
N HIS A 532 -3.15 -12.29 18.34
CA HIS A 532 -2.50 -13.04 17.27
C HIS A 532 -1.24 -12.32 16.79
N PHE A 533 -0.16 -13.09 16.63
CA PHE A 533 1.15 -12.61 16.17
C PHE A 533 1.66 -13.45 14.99
N LYS A 534 2.57 -12.90 14.20
CA LYS A 534 3.18 -13.60 13.04
C LYS A 534 4.68 -13.44 13.09
N SER A 535 5.42 -14.53 12.89
CA SER A 535 6.87 -14.49 12.70
C SER A 535 7.25 -13.55 11.55
N PHE A 536 8.19 -12.64 11.79
CA PHE A 536 8.79 -11.86 10.70
C PHE A 536 9.45 -12.81 9.68
N TYR A 537 10.19 -13.81 10.15
CA TYR A 537 10.94 -14.75 9.30
C TYR A 537 10.06 -15.67 8.46
N ARG A 538 8.95 -16.12 9.04
CA ARG A 538 8.11 -17.19 8.49
C ARG A 538 6.65 -16.73 8.39
N PRO A 539 6.34 -15.75 7.51
CA PRO A 539 5.00 -15.15 7.38
C PRO A 539 3.93 -16.05 6.76
N LYS A 540 4.24 -17.34 6.52
CA LYS A 540 3.32 -18.38 6.04
C LYS A 540 2.99 -19.43 7.12
N ASP A 541 3.72 -19.41 8.22
CA ASP A 541 3.47 -20.32 9.33
C ASP A 541 2.19 -19.84 10.05
N PRO A 542 1.50 -20.71 10.81
CA PRO A 542 0.34 -20.31 11.60
C PRO A 542 0.63 -19.10 12.49
N LEU A 543 -0.41 -18.33 12.79
CA LEU A 543 -0.29 -17.23 13.75
C LEU A 543 -0.04 -17.80 15.15
N GLU A 544 0.88 -17.20 15.88
CA GLU A 544 1.13 -17.53 17.28
C GLU A 544 0.07 -16.84 18.15
N GLU A 545 -0.51 -17.59 19.09
CA GLU A 545 -1.65 -17.17 19.89
C GLU A 545 -1.23 -16.88 21.34
N ILE A 546 -1.51 -15.66 21.82
CA ILE A 546 -1.28 -15.25 23.20
C ILE A 546 -2.63 -15.02 23.89
N GLU A 547 -2.95 -15.89 24.85
CA GLU A 547 -4.09 -15.73 25.74
C GLU A 547 -3.85 -14.62 26.79
N GLU A 548 -4.86 -13.82 27.08
CA GLU A 548 -4.84 -12.76 28.12
C GLU A 548 -4.39 -13.25 29.51
N ASN A 549 -4.75 -14.49 29.86
CA ASN A 549 -4.40 -15.13 31.14
C ASN A 549 -3.23 -16.14 31.01
N GLY A 550 -2.57 -16.16 29.86
CA GLY A 550 -1.54 -17.12 29.51
C GLY A 550 -0.12 -16.78 29.99
N LYS A 551 0.86 -17.50 29.42
CA LYS A 551 2.29 -17.44 29.76
C LYS A 551 2.93 -16.06 29.51
N LEU A 552 2.27 -15.21 28.73
CA LEU A 552 2.75 -13.88 28.29
C LEU A 552 1.78 -12.75 28.70
N LYS A 553 1.08 -12.89 29.84
CA LYS A 553 0.12 -11.90 30.34
C LYS A 553 0.61 -10.43 30.31
N ILE A 554 1.90 -10.19 30.55
CA ILE A 554 2.48 -8.83 30.51
C ILE A 554 2.34 -8.13 29.14
N ILE A 555 2.20 -8.89 28.05
CA ILE A 555 1.91 -8.38 26.70
C ILE A 555 0.44 -7.95 26.60
N ALA A 556 -0.49 -8.74 27.15
CA ALA A 556 -1.92 -8.38 27.19
C ALA A 556 -2.18 -7.17 28.10
N ASP A 557 -1.57 -7.13 29.29
CA ASP A 557 -1.63 -5.97 30.21
C ASP A 557 -1.11 -4.69 29.53
N GLN A 558 -0.12 -4.81 28.63
CA GLN A 558 0.39 -3.71 27.78
C GLN A 558 -0.64 -3.25 26.75
N TYR A 559 -1.23 -4.13 25.95
CA TYR A 559 -2.31 -3.73 25.00
C TYR A 559 -3.50 -3.10 25.72
N GLU A 560 -3.88 -3.62 26.89
CA GLU A 560 -4.91 -3.04 27.75
C GLU A 560 -4.55 -1.63 28.26
N ALA A 561 -3.26 -1.31 28.42
CA ALA A 561 -2.82 0.04 28.75
C ALA A 561 -2.90 0.97 27.52
N PHE A 562 -2.45 0.50 26.35
CA PHE A 562 -2.54 1.25 25.08
C PHE A 562 -3.99 1.59 24.71
N ALA A 563 -4.90 0.62 24.78
CA ALA A 563 -6.32 0.81 24.51
C ALA A 563 -6.94 1.89 25.40
N LYS A 564 -6.57 1.92 26.68
CA LYS A 564 -7.04 2.93 27.64
C LYS A 564 -6.47 4.32 27.33
N LEU A 565 -5.20 4.41 26.93
CA LEU A 565 -4.58 5.70 26.57
C LEU A 565 -5.16 6.30 25.27
N ILE A 566 -5.39 5.47 24.25
CA ILE A 566 -5.83 5.94 22.92
C ILE A 566 -7.35 6.06 22.80
N PHE A 567 -8.11 5.13 23.37
CA PHE A 567 -9.57 5.04 23.18
C PHE A 567 -10.39 5.25 24.44
N ASN A 568 -9.75 5.36 25.62
CA ASN A 568 -10.42 5.36 26.94
C ASN A 568 -11.35 4.13 27.13
N LYS A 569 -10.90 2.96 26.64
CA LYS A 569 -11.61 1.68 26.58
C LYS A 569 -10.66 0.50 26.80
N SER A 570 -11.16 -0.68 27.14
CA SER A 570 -10.38 -1.93 27.06
C SER A 570 -10.28 -2.46 25.62
N MET A 571 -9.37 -3.40 25.34
CA MET A 571 -9.26 -4.06 24.02
C MET A 571 -10.56 -4.79 23.66
N GLY A 572 -11.25 -5.37 24.65
CA GLY A 572 -12.57 -6.00 24.46
C GLY A 572 -13.70 -5.04 24.11
N GLU A 573 -13.52 -3.72 24.29
CA GLU A 573 -14.52 -2.67 24.00
C GLU A 573 -14.24 -1.90 22.68
N LEU A 574 -13.19 -2.28 21.94
CA LEU A 574 -12.78 -1.68 20.67
C LEU A 574 -13.58 -2.22 19.48
#